data_AF-A0A3M1C2D2-F1
#
_entry.id   AF-A0A3M1C2D2-F1
#
_cell.length_a   1.000
_cell.length_b   1.000
_cell.length_c   1.000
_cell.angle_alpha   90.00
_cell.angle_beta   90.00
_cell.angle_gamma   90.00
#
_symmetry.space_group_name_H-M   'P 1'
#
loop_
_entity.id
_entity.type
_entity.pdbx_description
1 polymer ?
#
loop_
_entity_poly.entity_id
_entity_poly.type
_entity_poly.pdbx_seq_one_letter_code
_entity_poly.pdbx_strand_id
1 'polypeptide(L)'
;MSEAAKKLEDPISIEELSSFDEFPEDLLNHLKKVTKLVRFQPGDEILRQGALNQNLYFLVSGSVDVLVDGGFVARLSRPGDLIGEMSVISGKPCVASIVASSPVEVYSIDSKEFLRTGAGEKEKDKVQHILYRIYTTILMDKLRLTNQKAKVLEKTMSELNQTKMELEAINLQLEEKVAERTLDLQKKTEDLIKSHKKLELKNAELVASHKKIEELYSSREITFQKLEELFKDHLVPLRVSLNSLAEIEKDRDKKGKVLDSLSKVDDVITLLEPITSLYKTEKAMKDVRVLLCESEKKKQVIAKMAMGGTGAQLDVAPQPEQLEGLLSEKNYDIVFLKKEVLDKAELIYRKQPQAKFVFVTSESVKQALPALKQLPFMPNVISTKENDRTFTIKNIITTIVKLSSQDIFGLEKYLTWGVDVHELPITRSDERMDLNNQVMEYFKSVGMRSSIRGACSIVLEELLMNAIYDAPVDEQGRSKYNALDRKNVVVLEEKERGRLRYACDGVLMAVSVEDPFGRLDGETIFNYLESCYTGRAGSLNANKGGAGRGLHQIVENSDLVVFNVAQGVRTEVIALFEVAPKKDQEKFPSFHFFQA
;
A
#
# COMPACT_ATOMS: atom_id res chain seq x y z
N MET A 1 -38.33 -77.75 -17.75
CA MET A 1 -37.89 -79.09 -18.13
C MET A 1 -36.37 -79.07 -18.14
N SER A 2 -35.64 -79.99 -17.56
CA SER A 2 -35.96 -81.10 -16.67
C SER A 2 -34.61 -81.46 -16.01
N GLU A 3 -34.64 -82.17 -14.90
CA GLU A 3 -33.82 -83.38 -14.81
C GLU A 3 -32.29 -83.16 -14.95
N ALA A 4 -31.72 -82.29 -14.13
CA ALA A 4 -30.33 -82.47 -13.70
C ALA A 4 -30.35 -83.30 -12.41
N ALA A 5 -30.61 -84.59 -12.59
CA ALA A 5 -30.43 -85.60 -11.57
C ALA A 5 -29.09 -85.42 -10.85
N LYS A 6 -29.16 -85.31 -9.52
CA LYS A 6 -28.40 -86.13 -8.57
C LYS A 6 -27.20 -86.87 -9.21
N LYS A 7 -26.13 -86.14 -9.55
CA LYS A 7 -24.78 -86.68 -9.53
C LYS A 7 -24.22 -86.29 -8.18
N LEU A 8 -24.31 -87.21 -7.20
CA LEU A 8 -23.22 -87.25 -6.23
C LEU A 8 -21.98 -87.42 -7.10
N GLU A 9 -21.12 -86.40 -7.15
CA GLU A 9 -19.74 -86.63 -7.52
C GLU A 9 -19.26 -87.76 -6.61
N ASP A 10 -18.71 -88.83 -7.21
CA ASP A 10 -18.09 -89.86 -6.41
C ASP A 10 -17.05 -89.17 -5.51
N PRO A 11 -17.05 -89.44 -4.21
CA PRO A 11 -16.16 -88.78 -3.26
C PRO A 11 -14.72 -88.93 -3.77
N ILE A 12 -13.93 -87.84 -3.69
CA ILE A 12 -12.50 -87.80 -4.08
C ILE A 12 -11.86 -89.11 -3.64
N SER A 13 -11.33 -89.88 -4.59
CA SER A 13 -10.75 -91.18 -4.25
C SER A 13 -9.63 -90.95 -3.23
N ILE A 14 -9.46 -91.83 -2.25
CA ILE A 14 -8.43 -91.67 -1.21
C ILE A 14 -7.01 -91.47 -1.79
N GLU A 15 -6.79 -91.94 -3.02
CA GLU A 15 -5.54 -91.82 -3.79
C GLU A 15 -5.31 -90.42 -4.39
N GLU A 16 -6.38 -89.66 -4.60
CA GLU A 16 -6.36 -88.30 -5.18
C GLU A 16 -6.16 -87.22 -4.10
N LEU A 17 -6.18 -87.61 -2.82
CA LEU A 17 -5.84 -86.72 -1.73
C LEU A 17 -4.33 -86.51 -1.72
N SER A 18 -3.88 -85.26 -1.84
CA SER A 18 -2.45 -84.86 -1.90
C SER A 18 -1.54 -85.41 -0.78
N SER A 19 -2.10 -85.98 0.27
CA SER A 19 -1.38 -86.70 1.34
C SER A 19 -0.97 -88.13 0.97
N PHE A 20 -1.40 -88.64 -0.18
CA PHE A 20 -1.22 -90.03 -0.64
C PHE A 20 -0.46 -90.19 -1.97
N ASP A 21 -0.03 -89.09 -2.61
CA ASP A 21 0.62 -89.07 -3.93
C ASP A 21 1.93 -89.90 -4.01
N GLU A 22 2.58 -90.18 -2.88
CA GLU A 22 3.86 -90.94 -2.81
C GLU A 22 3.70 -92.39 -2.34
N PHE A 23 2.49 -92.95 -2.37
CA PHE A 23 2.20 -94.25 -1.76
C PHE A 23 2.29 -95.40 -2.76
N PRO A 24 2.84 -96.57 -2.35
CA PRO A 24 2.81 -97.78 -3.19
C PRO A 24 1.37 -98.22 -3.51
N GLU A 25 1.13 -98.64 -4.75
CA GLU A 25 -0.19 -99.00 -5.27
C GLU A 25 -0.88 -100.13 -4.49
N ASP A 26 -0.10 -101.14 -4.07
CA ASP A 26 -0.58 -102.26 -3.24
C ASP A 26 -1.16 -101.80 -1.89
N LEU A 27 -0.59 -100.73 -1.32
CA LEU A 27 -0.99 -100.17 -0.04
C LEU A 27 -2.24 -99.30 -0.16
N LEU A 28 -2.35 -98.52 -1.23
CA LEU A 28 -3.56 -97.75 -1.53
C LEU A 28 -4.76 -98.69 -1.71
N ASN A 29 -4.54 -99.83 -2.37
CA ASN A 29 -5.53 -100.90 -2.49
C ASN A 29 -5.92 -101.53 -1.13
N HIS A 30 -5.01 -101.61 -0.17
CA HIS A 30 -5.30 -102.09 1.19
C HIS A 30 -6.03 -101.03 2.03
N LEU A 31 -5.63 -99.77 1.92
CA LEU A 31 -6.30 -98.64 2.56
C LEU A 31 -7.77 -98.55 2.09
N LYS A 32 -8.03 -98.66 0.78
CA LYS A 32 -9.39 -98.71 0.22
C LYS A 32 -10.30 -99.76 0.88
N LYS A 33 -9.74 -100.91 1.28
CA LYS A 33 -10.51 -102.00 1.91
C LYS A 33 -10.87 -101.74 3.37
N VAL A 34 -10.10 -100.91 4.07
CA VAL A 34 -10.27 -100.65 5.51
C VAL A 34 -10.78 -99.25 5.83
N THR A 35 -10.84 -98.36 4.82
CA THR A 35 -11.33 -97.00 4.97
C THR A 35 -12.84 -96.95 4.88
N LYS A 36 -13.47 -96.19 5.78
CA LYS A 36 -14.91 -95.91 5.75
C LYS A 36 -15.11 -94.42 5.54
N LEU A 37 -15.91 -94.04 4.54
CA LEU A 37 -16.33 -92.65 4.38
C LEU A 37 -17.37 -92.33 5.46
N VAL A 38 -17.09 -91.33 6.29
CA VAL A 38 -17.96 -90.87 7.36
C VAL A 38 -18.32 -89.41 7.11
N ARG A 39 -19.59 -89.07 7.34
CA ARG A 39 -20.13 -87.73 7.15
C ARG A 39 -20.57 -87.14 8.48
N PHE A 40 -20.26 -85.87 8.69
CA PHE A 40 -20.58 -85.10 9.88
C PHE A 40 -21.33 -83.83 9.48
N GLN A 41 -22.32 -83.44 10.29
CA GLN A 41 -23.04 -82.18 10.16
C GLN A 41 -22.33 -81.07 10.97
N PRO A 42 -22.56 -79.78 10.62
CA PRO A 42 -22.05 -78.68 11.43
C PRO A 42 -22.45 -78.83 12.91
N GLY A 43 -21.48 -78.69 13.81
CA GLY A 43 -21.64 -78.86 15.25
C GLY A 43 -21.35 -80.28 15.77
N ASP A 44 -21.25 -81.28 14.89
CA ASP A 44 -20.89 -82.63 15.30
C ASP A 44 -19.44 -82.67 15.79
N GLU A 45 -19.23 -83.33 16.94
CA GLU A 45 -17.91 -83.54 17.49
C GLU A 45 -17.29 -84.81 16.89
N ILE A 46 -16.27 -84.63 16.05
CA ILE A 46 -15.53 -85.70 15.40
C ILE A 46 -14.56 -86.35 16.40
N LEU A 47 -13.90 -85.53 17.21
CA LEU A 47 -13.04 -85.97 18.32
C LEU A 47 -13.31 -85.13 19.56
N ARG A 48 -13.26 -85.76 20.74
CA ARG A 48 -13.42 -85.08 22.03
C ARG A 48 -12.11 -85.01 22.80
N GLN A 49 -11.75 -83.82 23.28
CA GLN A 49 -10.60 -83.63 24.17
C GLN A 49 -10.72 -84.53 25.40
N GLY A 50 -9.63 -85.20 25.78
CA GLY A 50 -9.58 -86.13 26.91
C GLY A 50 -10.19 -87.51 26.62
N ALA A 51 -10.83 -87.73 25.47
CA ALA A 51 -11.30 -89.05 25.07
C ALA A 51 -10.21 -89.85 24.35
N LEU A 52 -10.25 -91.18 24.47
CA LEU A 52 -9.39 -92.06 23.68
C LEU A 52 -9.91 -92.12 22.24
N ASN A 53 -8.99 -92.03 21.29
CA ASN A 53 -9.28 -92.16 19.86
C ASN A 53 -8.36 -93.22 19.24
N GLN A 54 -8.94 -94.11 18.44
CA GLN A 54 -8.22 -95.16 17.72
C GLN A 54 -8.38 -95.03 16.20
N ASN A 55 -9.11 -94.00 15.74
CA ASN A 55 -9.37 -93.76 14.34
C ASN A 55 -8.56 -92.59 13.81
N LEU A 56 -8.05 -92.71 12.59
CA LEU A 56 -7.51 -91.59 11.83
C LEU A 56 -8.59 -91.08 10.89
N TYR A 57 -8.67 -89.76 10.76
CA TYR A 57 -9.60 -89.12 9.85
C TYR A 57 -8.84 -88.26 8.86
N PHE A 58 -9.02 -88.53 7.57
CA PHE A 58 -8.52 -87.67 6.50
C PHE A 58 -9.65 -86.81 5.98
N LEU A 59 -9.50 -85.49 6.05
CA LEU A 59 -10.50 -84.56 5.58
C LEU A 59 -10.62 -84.67 4.05
N VAL A 60 -11.83 -84.97 3.56
CA VAL A 60 -12.10 -85.02 2.11
C VAL A 60 -12.67 -83.68 1.66
N SER A 61 -13.67 -83.19 2.39
CA SER A 61 -14.33 -81.92 2.10
C SER A 61 -14.93 -81.31 3.36
N GLY A 62 -15.15 -80.00 3.33
CA GLY A 62 -15.66 -79.25 4.47
C GLY A 62 -14.56 -78.65 5.35
N SER A 63 -14.94 -78.25 6.56
CA SER A 63 -14.07 -77.58 7.52
C SER A 63 -14.38 -78.02 8.94
N VAL A 64 -13.33 -78.14 9.76
CA VAL A 64 -13.41 -78.49 11.17
C VAL A 64 -12.65 -77.49 12.03
N ASP A 65 -13.19 -77.20 13.20
CA ASP A 65 -12.57 -76.34 14.20
C ASP A 65 -11.86 -77.19 15.25
N VAL A 66 -10.59 -76.86 15.51
CA VAL A 66 -9.75 -77.41 16.56
C VAL A 66 -9.94 -76.55 17.80
N LEU A 67 -10.45 -77.15 18.87
CA LEU A 67 -10.73 -76.49 20.14
C LEU A 67 -9.88 -77.11 21.26
N VAL A 68 -9.22 -76.29 22.07
CA VAL A 68 -8.50 -76.74 23.28
C VAL A 68 -9.07 -75.98 24.46
N ASP A 69 -9.53 -76.70 25.48
CA ASP A 69 -10.21 -76.16 26.66
C ASP A 69 -11.41 -75.26 26.30
N GLY A 70 -12.09 -75.60 25.19
CA GLY A 70 -13.23 -74.85 24.65
C GLY A 70 -12.86 -73.60 23.84
N GLY A 71 -11.58 -73.21 23.81
CA GLY A 71 -11.09 -72.10 23.00
C GLY A 71 -10.74 -72.53 21.57
N PHE A 72 -11.11 -71.72 20.58
CA PHE A 72 -10.73 -71.95 19.18
C PHE A 72 -9.23 -71.78 18.96
N VAL A 73 -8.58 -72.81 18.42
CA VAL A 73 -7.14 -72.83 18.14
C VAL A 73 -6.87 -72.65 16.65
N ALA A 74 -7.56 -73.42 15.82
CA ALA A 74 -7.34 -73.43 14.37
C ALA A 74 -8.55 -74.00 13.63
N ARG A 75 -8.67 -73.69 12.34
CA ARG A 75 -9.60 -74.34 11.42
C ARG A 75 -8.80 -75.16 10.40
N LEU A 76 -9.16 -76.43 10.24
CA LEU A 76 -8.67 -77.30 9.18
C LEU A 76 -9.73 -77.37 8.09
N SER A 77 -9.33 -77.16 6.85
CA SER A 77 -10.26 -77.08 5.71
C SER A 77 -9.65 -77.55 4.41
N ARG A 78 -8.42 -78.08 4.44
CA ARG A 78 -7.74 -78.54 3.24
C ARG A 78 -8.01 -80.04 3.06
N PRO A 79 -8.47 -80.49 1.88
CA PRO A 79 -8.54 -81.91 1.56
C PRO A 79 -7.18 -82.60 1.76
N GLY A 80 -7.17 -83.70 2.50
CA GLY A 80 -5.99 -84.42 2.96
C GLY A 80 -5.56 -84.11 4.40
N ASP A 81 -6.10 -83.05 5.03
CA ASP A 81 -5.77 -82.73 6.43
C ASP A 81 -6.04 -83.94 7.34
N LEU A 82 -4.99 -84.41 8.00
CA LEU A 82 -5.05 -85.53 8.92
C LEU A 82 -5.46 -85.05 10.32
N ILE A 83 -6.44 -85.75 10.89
CA ILE A 83 -7.06 -85.50 12.19
C ILE A 83 -6.95 -86.76 13.05
N GLY A 84 -6.61 -86.57 14.33
CA GLY A 84 -6.55 -87.64 15.33
C GLY A 84 -5.20 -88.38 15.36
N GLU A 85 -4.23 -87.93 14.57
CA GLU A 85 -2.90 -88.51 14.45
C GLU A 85 -2.19 -88.57 15.80
N MET A 86 -2.26 -87.50 16.59
CA MET A 86 -1.54 -87.41 17.86
C MET A 86 -1.99 -88.48 18.85
N SER A 87 -3.30 -88.70 18.98
CA SER A 87 -3.87 -89.69 19.91
C SER A 87 -3.54 -91.11 19.48
N VAL A 88 -3.63 -91.39 18.17
CA VAL A 88 -3.35 -92.72 17.62
C VAL A 88 -1.86 -93.07 17.73
N ILE A 89 -0.96 -92.14 17.39
CA ILE A 89 0.50 -92.36 17.47
C ILE A 89 0.97 -92.54 18.90
N SER A 90 0.52 -91.66 19.80
CA SER A 90 1.02 -91.61 21.18
C SER A 90 0.32 -92.60 22.12
N GLY A 91 -0.83 -93.15 21.70
CA GLY A 91 -1.70 -93.97 22.56
C GLY A 91 -2.36 -93.18 23.70
N LYS A 92 -2.25 -91.85 23.70
CA LYS A 92 -2.82 -90.97 24.73
C LYS A 92 -4.19 -90.41 24.29
N PRO A 93 -5.01 -89.92 25.22
CA PRO A 93 -6.25 -89.23 24.88
C PRO A 93 -6.04 -88.00 23.98
N CYS A 94 -7.09 -87.59 23.27
CA CYS A 94 -7.07 -86.40 22.41
C CYS A 94 -6.72 -85.14 23.17
N VAL A 95 -5.79 -84.36 22.62
CA VAL A 95 -5.33 -83.08 23.19
C VAL A 95 -6.23 -81.89 22.82
N ALA A 96 -7.14 -82.08 21.87
CA ALA A 96 -8.09 -81.09 21.40
C ALA A 96 -9.42 -81.77 21.02
N SER A 97 -10.53 -81.03 21.11
CA SER A 97 -11.79 -81.39 20.47
C SER A 97 -11.74 -80.93 19.01
N ILE A 98 -12.34 -81.72 18.12
CA ILE A 98 -12.46 -81.40 16.70
C ILE A 98 -13.95 -81.39 16.38
N VAL A 99 -14.47 -80.23 15.99
CA VAL A 99 -15.90 -80.02 15.74
C VAL A 99 -16.09 -79.63 14.29
N ALA A 100 -17.04 -80.24 13.59
CA ALA A 100 -17.37 -79.87 12.23
C ALA A 100 -17.93 -78.44 12.18
N SER A 101 -17.28 -77.53 11.44
CA SER A 101 -17.76 -76.14 11.26
C SER A 101 -18.62 -75.97 10.00
N SER A 102 -18.59 -76.95 9.10
CA SER A 102 -19.46 -77.09 7.94
C SER A 102 -19.90 -78.55 7.80
N PRO A 103 -20.76 -78.94 6.84
CA PRO A 103 -20.89 -80.34 6.46
C PRO A 103 -19.50 -80.86 6.08
N VAL A 104 -19.10 -81.99 6.66
CA VAL A 104 -17.75 -82.54 6.56
C VAL A 104 -17.82 -83.99 6.12
N GLU A 105 -16.97 -84.33 5.15
CA GLU A 105 -16.72 -85.72 4.75
C GLU A 105 -15.28 -86.08 5.10
N VAL A 106 -15.09 -87.24 5.73
CA VAL A 106 -13.77 -87.76 6.09
C VAL A 106 -13.65 -89.23 5.75
N TYR A 107 -12.44 -89.67 5.39
CA TYR A 107 -12.09 -91.08 5.43
C TYR A 107 -11.63 -91.45 6.84
N SER A 108 -12.39 -92.31 7.50
CA SER A 108 -12.05 -92.89 8.80
C SER A 108 -11.32 -94.23 8.63
N ILE A 109 -10.21 -94.38 9.34
CA ILE A 109 -9.40 -95.60 9.35
C ILE A 109 -9.20 -96.03 10.79
N ASP A 110 -9.69 -97.22 11.16
CA ASP A 110 -9.40 -97.81 12.46
C ASP A 110 -7.95 -98.35 12.45
N SER A 111 -7.11 -97.76 13.30
CA SER A 111 -5.70 -98.13 13.41
C SER A 111 -5.49 -99.60 13.78
N LYS A 112 -6.38 -100.21 14.57
CA LYS A 112 -6.30 -101.63 14.93
C LYS A 112 -6.77 -102.55 13.81
N GLU A 113 -7.80 -102.13 13.05
CA GLU A 113 -8.29 -102.88 11.88
C GLU A 113 -7.22 -102.89 10.79
N PHE A 114 -6.58 -101.74 10.54
CA PHE A 114 -5.50 -101.61 9.57
C PHE A 114 -4.27 -102.47 9.90
N LEU A 115 -3.87 -102.55 11.17
CA LEU A 115 -2.78 -103.41 11.64
C LEU A 115 -3.13 -104.92 11.59
N ARG A 116 -4.41 -105.29 11.55
CA ARG A 116 -4.87 -106.69 11.53
C ARG A 116 -4.93 -107.30 10.13
N THR A 117 -5.05 -106.48 9.09
CA THR A 117 -5.21 -106.90 7.68
C THR A 117 -3.96 -107.46 7.00
N GLY A 118 -2.82 -107.58 7.69
CA GLY A 118 -1.63 -108.27 7.20
C GLY A 118 -1.66 -109.76 7.53
N ALA A 119 -1.58 -110.62 6.51
CA ALA A 119 -1.58 -112.08 6.66
C ALA A 119 -0.16 -112.57 7.01
N GLY A 120 0.31 -112.24 8.22
CA GLY A 120 1.59 -112.70 8.79
C GLY A 120 2.32 -111.60 9.57
N GLU A 121 3.16 -111.98 10.55
CA GLU A 121 3.92 -111.03 11.39
C GLU A 121 4.79 -110.05 10.55
N LYS A 122 5.43 -110.51 9.48
CA LYS A 122 6.26 -109.67 8.58
C LYS A 122 5.47 -108.64 7.76
N GLU A 123 4.17 -108.88 7.52
CA GLU A 123 3.32 -107.95 6.76
C GLU A 123 2.78 -106.83 7.66
N LYS A 124 2.53 -107.13 8.94
CA LYS A 124 2.10 -106.16 9.94
C LYS A 124 3.17 -105.10 10.21
N ASP A 125 4.43 -105.50 10.31
CA ASP A 125 5.55 -104.56 10.48
C ASP A 125 5.67 -103.60 9.29
N LYS A 126 5.50 -104.07 8.05
CA LYS A 126 5.52 -103.21 6.85
C LYS A 126 4.41 -102.17 6.88
N VAL A 127 3.18 -102.57 7.22
CA VAL A 127 2.02 -101.67 7.33
C VAL A 127 2.22 -100.63 8.43
N GLN A 128 2.80 -101.04 9.57
CA GLN A 128 3.12 -100.14 10.68
C GLN A 128 4.22 -99.13 10.29
N HIS A 129 5.30 -99.56 9.64
CA HIS A 129 6.35 -98.68 9.13
C HIS A 129 5.82 -97.64 8.15
N ILE A 130 4.89 -98.06 7.30
CA ILE A 130 4.24 -97.18 6.34
C ILE A 130 3.44 -96.11 7.08
N LEU A 131 2.56 -96.46 8.03
CA LEU A 131 1.82 -95.47 8.85
C LEU A 131 2.75 -94.45 9.50
N TYR A 132 3.85 -94.92 10.11
CA TYR A 132 4.83 -94.02 10.71
C TYR A 132 5.48 -93.08 9.70
N ARG A 133 5.70 -93.52 8.46
CA ARG A 133 6.18 -92.65 7.39
C ARG A 133 5.17 -91.55 7.05
N ILE A 134 3.87 -91.88 6.95
CA ILE A 134 2.78 -90.89 6.74
C ILE A 134 2.80 -89.83 7.84
N TYR A 135 2.83 -90.28 9.10
CA TYR A 135 2.82 -89.40 10.25
C TYR A 135 4.03 -88.46 10.24
N THR A 136 5.21 -89.00 9.95
CA THR A 136 6.44 -88.22 9.99
C THR A 136 6.45 -87.14 8.90
N THR A 137 6.02 -87.46 7.68
CA THR A 137 5.96 -86.47 6.58
C THR A 137 4.99 -85.33 6.88
N ILE A 138 3.74 -85.65 7.29
CA ILE A 138 2.72 -84.64 7.57
C ILE A 138 3.12 -83.76 8.76
N LEU A 139 3.67 -84.34 9.83
CA LEU A 139 4.12 -83.58 11.00
C LEU A 139 5.34 -82.70 10.67
N MET A 140 6.27 -83.17 9.82
CA MET A 140 7.40 -82.36 9.36
C MET A 140 6.93 -81.11 8.60
N ASP A 141 5.95 -81.24 7.72
CA ASP A 141 5.40 -80.10 6.97
C ASP A 141 4.64 -79.12 7.86
N LYS A 142 3.81 -79.61 8.79
CA LYS A 142 3.13 -78.76 9.78
C LYS A 142 4.14 -78.00 10.64
N LEU A 143 5.22 -78.66 11.08
CA LEU A 143 6.27 -78.02 11.88
C LEU A 143 7.02 -76.97 11.09
N ARG A 144 7.37 -77.26 9.82
CA ARG A 144 8.05 -76.31 8.93
C ARG A 144 7.23 -75.03 8.74
N LEU A 145 5.94 -75.17 8.42
CA LEU A 145 5.04 -74.02 8.23
C LEU A 145 4.85 -73.22 9.52
N THR A 146 4.72 -73.89 10.66
CA THR A 146 4.58 -73.24 11.97
C THR A 146 5.83 -72.43 12.32
N ASN A 147 7.02 -73.02 12.15
CA ASN A 147 8.28 -72.33 12.39
C ASN A 147 8.49 -71.12 11.47
N GLN A 148 8.06 -71.22 10.20
CA GLN A 148 8.12 -70.09 9.26
C GLN A 148 7.21 -68.93 9.70
N LYS A 149 5.98 -69.23 10.14
CA LYS A 149 5.05 -68.20 10.66
C LYS A 149 5.59 -67.54 11.93
N ALA A 150 6.14 -68.32 12.85
CA ALA A 150 6.76 -67.80 14.08
C ALA A 150 7.90 -66.81 13.76
N LYS A 151 8.78 -67.17 12.81
CA LYS A 151 9.89 -66.28 12.39
C LYS A 151 9.42 -64.95 11.81
N VAL A 152 8.34 -64.95 11.01
CA VAL A 152 7.77 -63.71 10.46
C VAL A 152 7.19 -62.85 11.59
N LEU A 153 6.50 -63.47 12.54
CA LEU A 153 5.90 -62.76 13.68
C LEU A 153 6.96 -62.12 14.58
N GLU A 154 8.04 -62.83 14.88
CA GLU A 154 9.16 -62.29 15.66
C GLU A 154 9.77 -61.07 14.98
N LYS A 155 9.96 -61.14 13.65
CA LYS A 155 10.48 -60.03 12.87
C LYS A 155 9.56 -58.80 12.93
N THR A 156 8.26 -58.98 12.69
CA THR A 156 7.31 -57.85 12.73
C THR A 156 7.15 -57.28 14.14
N MET A 157 7.18 -58.10 15.19
CA MET A 157 7.18 -57.62 16.58
C MET A 157 8.43 -56.79 16.89
N SER A 158 9.60 -57.21 16.41
CA SER A 158 10.84 -56.44 16.58
C SER A 158 10.76 -55.08 15.88
N GLU A 159 10.31 -55.06 14.62
CA GLU A 159 10.13 -53.81 13.85
C GLU A 159 9.13 -52.88 14.52
N LEU A 160 7.99 -53.40 14.99
CA LEU A 160 6.96 -52.63 15.68
C LEU A 160 7.49 -51.98 16.97
N ASN A 161 8.25 -52.74 17.77
CA ASN A 161 8.84 -52.22 19.00
C ASN A 161 9.84 -51.11 18.71
N GLN A 162 10.64 -51.25 17.66
CA GLN A 162 11.59 -50.21 17.25
C GLN A 162 10.86 -48.92 16.84
N THR A 163 9.85 -49.02 15.96
CA THR A 163 9.07 -47.85 15.54
C THR A 163 8.35 -47.19 16.72
N LYS A 164 7.85 -47.97 17.68
CA LYS A 164 7.22 -47.44 18.89
C LYS A 164 8.20 -46.60 19.72
N MET A 165 9.42 -47.10 19.94
CA MET A 165 10.45 -46.36 20.68
C MET A 165 10.84 -45.05 19.97
N GLU A 166 10.96 -45.08 18.64
CA GLU A 166 11.24 -43.87 17.85
C GLU A 166 10.12 -42.84 17.98
N LEU A 167 8.85 -43.29 17.93
CA LEU A 167 7.69 -42.41 18.08
C LEU A 167 7.62 -41.78 19.47
N GLU A 168 7.89 -42.56 20.53
CA GLU A 168 7.94 -42.05 21.90
C GLU A 168 9.03 -40.98 22.08
N ALA A 169 10.21 -41.18 21.49
CA ALA A 169 11.29 -40.20 21.50
C ALA A 169 10.91 -38.89 20.78
N ILE A 170 10.27 -38.99 19.61
CA ILE A 170 9.79 -37.83 18.85
C ILE A 170 8.72 -37.08 19.65
N ASN A 171 7.79 -37.79 20.28
CA ASN A 171 6.70 -37.16 21.03
C ASN A 171 7.23 -36.36 22.23
N LEU A 172 8.22 -36.90 22.95
CA LEU A 172 8.86 -36.19 24.06
C LEU A 172 9.54 -34.89 23.60
N GLN A 173 10.25 -34.92 22.47
CA GLN A 173 10.87 -33.73 21.90
C GLN A 173 9.83 -32.70 21.43
N LEU A 174 8.68 -33.16 20.94
CA LEU A 174 7.59 -32.28 20.51
C LEU A 174 6.96 -31.58 21.72
N GLU A 175 6.70 -32.31 22.80
CA GLU A 175 6.15 -31.78 24.05
C GLU A 175 7.05 -30.69 24.65
N GLU A 176 8.37 -30.89 24.66
CA GLU A 176 9.34 -29.89 25.11
C GLU A 176 9.29 -28.62 24.25
N LYS A 177 9.30 -28.77 22.91
CA LYS A 177 9.20 -27.62 21.99
C LYS A 177 7.88 -26.86 22.14
N VAL A 178 6.77 -27.58 22.37
CA VAL A 178 5.46 -26.95 22.60
C VAL A 178 5.47 -26.15 23.89
N ALA A 179 6.06 -26.68 24.96
CA ALA A 179 6.19 -25.97 26.24
C ALA A 179 7.02 -24.68 26.07
N GLU A 180 8.18 -24.75 25.41
CA GLU A 180 9.03 -23.59 25.15
C GLU A 180 8.31 -22.51 24.33
N ARG A 181 7.65 -22.92 23.23
CA ARG A 181 6.89 -22.01 22.36
C ARG A 181 5.73 -21.34 23.11
N THR A 182 5.06 -22.08 23.99
CA THR A 182 3.94 -21.58 24.79
C THR A 182 4.41 -20.48 25.75
N LEU A 183 5.56 -20.68 26.39
CA LEU A 183 6.15 -19.68 27.30
C LEU A 183 6.58 -18.40 26.55
N ASP A 184 7.19 -18.53 25.36
CA ASP A 184 7.56 -17.37 24.54
C ASP A 184 6.34 -16.56 24.06
N LEU A 185 5.27 -17.26 23.67
CA LEU A 185 4.01 -16.61 23.29
C LEU A 185 3.38 -15.86 24.46
N GLN A 186 3.37 -16.45 25.67
CA GLN A 186 2.85 -15.77 26.86
C GLN A 186 3.60 -14.47 27.15
N LYS A 187 4.95 -14.48 27.09
CA LYS A 187 5.76 -13.26 27.27
C LYS A 187 5.44 -12.19 26.22
N LYS A 188 5.35 -12.58 24.94
CA LYS A 188 4.98 -11.65 23.86
C LYS A 188 3.58 -11.06 24.06
N THR A 189 2.62 -11.86 24.51
CA THR A 189 1.26 -11.38 24.81
C THR A 189 1.27 -10.35 25.95
N GLU A 190 2.02 -10.58 27.02
CA GLU A 190 2.16 -9.63 28.13
C GLU A 190 2.78 -8.30 27.68
N ASP A 191 3.84 -8.34 26.88
CA ASP A 191 4.48 -7.14 26.35
C ASP A 191 3.56 -6.37 25.39
N LEU A 192 2.78 -7.09 24.58
CA LEU A 192 1.77 -6.49 23.70
C LEU A 192 0.68 -5.78 24.52
N ILE A 193 0.20 -6.39 25.60
CA ILE A 193 -0.80 -5.79 26.50
C ILE A 193 -0.25 -4.51 27.15
N LYS A 194 1.01 -4.53 27.63
CA LYS A 194 1.65 -3.33 28.20
C LYS A 194 1.78 -2.21 27.16
N SER A 195 2.19 -2.53 25.93
CA SER A 195 2.30 -1.58 24.83
C SER A 195 0.93 -0.99 24.45
N HIS A 196 -0.10 -1.83 24.37
CA HIS A 196 -1.47 -1.41 24.06
C HIS A 196 -2.01 -0.43 25.11
N LYS A 197 -1.85 -0.74 26.40
CA LYS A 197 -2.26 0.15 27.49
C LYS A 197 -1.55 1.51 27.45
N LYS A 198 -0.26 1.53 27.07
CA LYS A 198 0.50 2.78 26.89
C LYS A 198 -0.03 3.60 25.71
N LEU A 199 -0.41 2.94 24.61
CA LEU A 199 -1.01 3.60 23.45
C LEU A 199 -2.40 4.16 23.78
N GLU A 200 -3.22 3.43 24.53
CA GLU A 200 -4.53 3.93 24.99
C GLU A 200 -4.39 5.20 25.82
N LEU A 201 -3.43 5.24 26.76
CA LEU A 201 -3.18 6.42 27.58
C LEU A 201 -2.76 7.63 26.73
N LYS A 202 -1.83 7.43 25.78
CA LYS A 202 -1.43 8.48 24.82
C LYS A 202 -2.57 8.94 23.93
N ASN A 203 -3.45 8.03 23.53
CA ASN A 203 -4.60 8.37 22.70
C ASN A 203 -5.60 9.23 23.49
N ALA A 204 -5.82 8.92 24.77
CA ALA A 204 -6.63 9.75 25.66
C ALA A 204 -6.04 11.17 25.82
N GLU A 205 -4.73 11.29 26.02
CA GLU A 205 -4.03 12.58 26.06
C GLU A 205 -4.18 13.37 24.75
N LEU A 206 -4.03 12.69 23.60
CA LEU A 206 -4.21 13.30 22.28
C LEU A 206 -5.64 13.80 22.07
N VAL A 207 -6.65 13.02 22.45
CA VAL A 207 -8.06 13.43 22.36
C VAL A 207 -8.34 14.65 23.23
N ALA A 208 -7.82 14.70 24.46
CA ALA A 208 -7.95 15.86 25.34
C ALA A 208 -7.25 17.10 24.76
N SER A 209 -6.05 16.92 24.20
CA SER A 209 -5.32 17.99 23.51
C SER A 209 -6.08 18.49 22.28
N HIS A 210 -6.68 17.59 21.50
CA HIS A 210 -7.47 17.95 20.33
C HIS A 210 -8.68 18.79 20.70
N LYS A 211 -9.44 18.39 21.73
CA LYS A 211 -10.57 19.17 22.25
C LYS A 211 -10.15 20.57 22.70
N LYS A 212 -9.02 20.69 23.43
CA LYS A 212 -8.49 21.99 23.85
C LYS A 212 -8.10 22.87 22.66
N ILE A 213 -7.53 22.26 21.61
CA ILE A 213 -7.21 22.94 20.36
C ILE A 213 -8.50 23.44 19.69
N GLU A 214 -9.55 22.63 19.59
CA GLU A 214 -10.86 23.05 19.06
C GLU A 214 -11.47 24.24 19.83
N GLU A 215 -11.43 24.21 21.17
CA GLU A 215 -11.89 25.32 22.01
C GLU A 215 -11.10 26.62 21.74
N LEU A 216 -9.78 26.51 21.59
CA LEU A 216 -8.92 27.64 21.23
C LEU A 216 -9.23 28.17 19.83
N TYR A 217 -9.46 27.29 18.85
CA TYR A 217 -9.83 27.68 17.49
C TYR A 217 -11.17 28.42 17.45
N SER A 218 -12.17 27.95 18.19
CA SER A 218 -13.48 28.62 18.28
C SER A 218 -13.37 30.00 18.94
N SER A 219 -12.65 30.09 20.06
CA SER A 219 -12.40 31.38 20.71
C SER A 219 -11.62 32.35 19.81
N ARG A 220 -10.66 31.82 19.04
CA ARG A 220 -9.89 32.59 18.06
C ARG A 220 -10.81 33.12 16.96
N GLU A 221 -11.65 32.27 16.36
CA GLU A 221 -12.59 32.66 15.29
C GLU A 221 -13.49 33.82 15.72
N ILE A 222 -14.08 33.76 16.93
CA ILE A 222 -14.91 34.83 17.49
C ILE A 222 -14.10 36.14 17.68
N THR A 223 -12.85 36.03 18.15
CA THR A 223 -11.99 37.19 18.39
C THR A 223 -11.61 37.89 17.10
N PHE A 224 -11.21 37.12 16.09
CA PHE A 224 -10.85 37.65 14.78
C PHE A 224 -12.04 38.22 14.03
N GLN A 225 -13.23 37.63 14.16
CA GLN A 225 -14.46 38.20 13.62
C GLN A 225 -14.74 39.59 14.20
N LYS A 226 -14.65 39.76 15.53
CA LYS A 226 -14.83 41.06 16.18
C LYS A 226 -13.78 42.09 15.76
N LEU A 227 -12.53 41.65 15.55
CA LEU A 227 -11.46 42.50 15.04
C LEU A 227 -11.74 42.97 13.61
N GLU A 228 -12.26 42.08 12.75
CA GLU A 228 -12.66 42.45 11.38
C GLU A 228 -13.83 43.44 11.38
N GLU A 229 -14.86 43.22 12.21
CA GLU A 229 -15.99 44.14 12.39
C GLU A 229 -15.50 45.52 12.89
N LEU A 230 -14.63 45.56 13.90
CA LEU A 230 -14.02 46.80 14.38
C LEU A 230 -13.26 47.55 13.29
N PHE A 231 -12.47 46.82 12.51
CA PHE A 231 -11.67 47.41 11.43
C PHE A 231 -12.55 47.98 10.32
N LYS A 232 -13.49 47.18 9.80
CA LYS A 232 -14.30 47.51 8.64
C LYS A 232 -15.40 48.51 8.95
N ASP A 233 -16.11 48.33 10.07
CA ASP A 233 -17.34 49.08 10.35
C ASP A 233 -17.10 50.31 11.23
N HIS A 234 -15.93 50.41 11.88
CA HIS A 234 -15.59 51.54 12.74
C HIS A 234 -14.33 52.30 12.31
N LEU A 235 -13.17 51.64 12.20
CA LEU A 235 -11.90 52.33 11.93
C LEU A 235 -11.84 52.96 10.54
N VAL A 236 -12.20 52.21 9.49
CA VAL A 236 -12.18 52.71 8.11
C VAL A 236 -13.15 53.90 7.91
N PRO A 237 -14.43 53.83 8.34
CA PRO A 237 -15.34 54.98 8.26
C PRO A 237 -14.89 56.19 9.07
N LEU A 238 -14.28 55.97 10.26
CA LEU A 238 -13.76 57.04 11.10
C LEU A 238 -12.61 57.77 10.40
N ARG A 239 -11.67 57.02 9.80
CA ARG A 239 -10.56 57.58 9.00
C ARG A 239 -11.08 58.45 7.86
N VAL A 240 -12.05 57.96 7.08
CA VAL A 240 -12.66 58.72 5.98
C VAL A 240 -13.29 60.02 6.50
N SER A 241 -14.05 59.93 7.59
CA SER A 241 -14.72 61.08 8.19
C SER A 241 -13.73 62.13 8.72
N LEU A 242 -12.65 61.69 9.39
CA LEU A 242 -11.58 62.56 9.86
C LEU A 242 -10.84 63.23 8.70
N ASN A 243 -10.57 62.51 7.62
CA ASN A 243 -9.93 63.06 6.43
C ASN A 243 -10.81 64.15 5.79
N SER A 244 -12.11 63.88 5.60
CA SER A 244 -13.06 64.90 5.09
C SER A 244 -13.17 66.12 6.02
N LEU A 245 -13.14 65.92 7.35
CA LEU A 245 -13.09 67.02 8.32
C LEU A 245 -11.82 67.85 8.19
N ALA A 246 -10.65 67.22 7.98
CA ALA A 246 -9.38 67.92 7.81
C ALA A 246 -9.34 68.77 6.51
N GLU A 247 -10.04 68.33 5.46
CA GLU A 247 -10.18 69.07 4.20
C GLU A 247 -11.05 70.33 4.36
N ILE A 248 -12.15 70.24 5.13
CA ILE A 248 -13.14 71.32 5.27
C ILE A 248 -12.77 72.32 6.38
N GLU A 249 -12.03 71.89 7.41
CA GLU A 249 -11.66 72.75 8.54
C GLU A 249 -10.67 73.86 8.14
N LYS A 250 -11.04 75.10 8.46
CA LYS A 250 -10.28 76.32 8.12
C LYS A 250 -9.45 76.84 9.29
N ASP A 251 -9.82 76.49 10.52
CA ASP A 251 -9.08 76.83 11.72
C ASP A 251 -7.81 75.95 11.82
N ARG A 252 -6.64 76.60 11.85
CA ARG A 252 -5.33 75.93 11.79
C ARG A 252 -5.08 75.03 13.01
N ASP A 253 -5.52 75.44 14.20
CA ASP A 253 -5.32 74.67 15.43
C ASP A 253 -6.27 73.48 15.51
N LYS A 254 -7.53 73.65 15.10
CA LYS A 254 -8.49 72.54 15.01
C LYS A 254 -8.08 71.53 13.94
N LYS A 255 -7.66 72.00 12.76
CA LYS A 255 -7.14 71.15 11.68
C LYS A 255 -5.93 70.34 12.13
N GLY A 256 -5.01 70.96 12.89
CA GLY A 256 -3.87 70.25 13.48
C GLY A 256 -4.28 69.10 14.41
N LYS A 257 -5.29 69.30 15.27
CA LYS A 257 -5.83 68.25 16.15
C LYS A 257 -6.54 67.12 15.38
N VAL A 258 -7.24 67.45 14.30
CA VAL A 258 -7.88 66.45 13.43
C VAL A 258 -6.81 65.62 12.73
N LEU A 259 -5.75 66.24 12.22
CA LEU A 259 -4.62 65.53 11.59
C LEU A 259 -3.86 64.63 12.59
N ASP A 260 -3.65 65.07 13.84
CA ASP A 260 -3.07 64.24 14.90
C ASP A 260 -3.97 63.03 15.23
N SER A 261 -5.29 63.23 15.28
CA SER A 261 -6.25 62.14 15.49
C SER A 261 -6.27 61.17 14.29
N LEU A 262 -6.19 61.69 13.07
CA LEU A 262 -6.10 60.90 11.85
C LEU A 262 -4.83 60.05 11.84
N SER A 263 -3.68 60.62 12.19
CA SER A 263 -2.42 59.88 12.31
C SER A 263 -2.51 58.72 13.29
N LYS A 264 -3.14 58.94 14.46
CA LYS A 264 -3.33 57.87 15.46
C LYS A 264 -4.26 56.76 14.96
N VAL A 265 -5.32 57.12 14.23
CA VAL A 265 -6.21 56.14 13.61
C VAL A 265 -5.49 55.36 12.53
N ASP A 266 -4.65 56.03 11.72
CA ASP A 266 -3.80 55.40 10.72
C ASP A 266 -2.82 54.42 11.37
N ASP A 267 -2.16 54.79 12.47
CA ASP A 267 -1.26 53.89 13.21
C ASP A 267 -1.98 52.60 13.67
N VAL A 268 -3.20 52.73 14.21
CA VAL A 268 -4.01 51.58 14.65
C VAL A 268 -4.43 50.72 13.46
N ILE A 269 -4.81 51.33 12.34
CA ILE A 269 -5.16 50.62 11.10
C ILE A 269 -3.94 49.83 10.60
N THR A 270 -2.77 50.46 10.50
CA THR A 270 -1.53 49.82 10.07
C THR A 270 -1.15 48.63 10.97
N LEU A 271 -1.38 48.73 12.28
CA LEU A 271 -1.14 47.63 13.21
C LEU A 271 -2.12 46.46 13.06
N LEU A 272 -3.40 46.72 12.74
CA LEU A 272 -4.45 45.70 12.65
C LEU A 272 -4.62 45.10 11.25
N GLU A 273 -4.15 45.79 10.21
CA GLU A 273 -4.28 45.36 8.82
C GLU A 273 -3.69 43.96 8.55
N PRO A 274 -2.49 43.58 9.06
CA PRO A 274 -1.96 42.23 8.85
C PRO A 274 -2.86 41.13 9.45
N ILE A 275 -3.42 41.38 10.64
CA ILE A 275 -4.26 40.42 11.37
C ILE A 275 -5.60 40.22 10.65
N THR A 276 -6.21 41.31 10.21
CA THR A 276 -7.49 41.26 9.47
C THR A 276 -7.33 40.67 8.08
N SER A 277 -6.22 40.94 7.39
CA SER A 277 -5.88 40.32 6.12
C SER A 277 -5.73 38.80 6.24
N LEU A 278 -5.00 38.31 7.25
CA LEU A 278 -4.86 36.88 7.52
C LEU A 278 -6.21 36.18 7.75
N TYR A 279 -7.10 36.79 8.53
CA TYR A 279 -8.43 36.23 8.78
C TYR A 279 -9.29 36.19 7.53
N LYS A 280 -9.25 37.24 6.69
CA LYS A 280 -9.93 37.24 5.38
C LYS A 280 -9.41 36.11 4.49
N THR A 281 -8.10 35.92 4.44
CA THR A 281 -7.50 34.81 3.68
C THR A 281 -7.95 33.45 4.21
N GLU A 282 -7.92 33.24 5.53
CA GLU A 282 -8.36 31.99 6.15
C GLU A 282 -9.84 31.69 5.86
N LYS A 283 -10.72 32.70 5.99
CA LYS A 283 -12.14 32.60 5.67
C LYS A 283 -12.38 32.35 4.18
N ALA A 284 -11.60 32.99 3.31
CA ALA A 284 -11.67 32.79 1.87
C ALA A 284 -11.23 31.38 1.45
N MET A 285 -10.39 30.71 2.23
CA MET A 285 -9.96 29.32 1.96
C MET A 285 -10.96 28.27 2.47
N LYS A 286 -11.80 28.62 3.45
CA LYS A 286 -12.84 27.74 3.99
C LYS A 286 -13.84 27.41 2.89
N ASP A 287 -14.09 26.11 2.68
CA ASP A 287 -15.02 25.56 1.67
C ASP A 287 -14.63 25.71 0.20
N VAL A 288 -13.43 26.23 -0.11
CA VAL A 288 -12.93 26.28 -1.50
C VAL A 288 -12.78 24.86 -2.05
N ARG A 289 -13.40 24.58 -3.19
CA ARG A 289 -13.27 23.31 -3.91
C ARG A 289 -12.20 23.39 -4.97
N VAL A 290 -11.18 22.58 -4.79
CA VAL A 290 -10.03 22.49 -5.66
C VAL A 290 -10.04 21.16 -6.39
N LEU A 291 -9.98 21.20 -7.71
CA LEU A 291 -9.77 20.01 -8.54
C LEU A 291 -8.31 19.96 -8.99
N LEU A 292 -7.63 18.84 -8.70
CA LEU A 292 -6.28 18.58 -9.17
C LEU A 292 -6.25 17.46 -10.21
N CYS A 293 -5.87 17.79 -11.44
CA CYS A 293 -5.61 16.81 -12.49
C CYS A 293 -4.18 16.28 -12.36
N GLU A 294 -4.02 15.15 -11.65
CA GLU A 294 -2.71 14.57 -11.34
C GLU A 294 -2.74 13.05 -11.43
N SER A 295 -2.06 12.48 -12.42
CA SER A 295 -1.99 11.03 -12.63
C SER A 295 -1.00 10.33 -11.68
N GLU A 296 0.03 11.04 -11.19
CA GLU A 296 1.08 10.43 -10.35
C GLU A 296 0.70 10.34 -8.87
N LYS A 297 0.53 9.11 -8.35
CA LYS A 297 0.18 8.85 -6.94
C LYS A 297 1.03 9.60 -5.91
N LYS A 298 2.35 9.70 -6.12
CA LYS A 298 3.27 10.40 -5.19
C LYS A 298 2.91 11.89 -5.08
N LYS A 299 2.62 12.53 -6.21
CA LYS A 299 2.26 13.96 -6.28
C LYS A 299 0.85 14.21 -5.73
N GLN A 300 -0.09 13.26 -5.93
CA GLN A 300 -1.42 13.31 -5.30
C GLN A 300 -1.34 13.32 -3.78
N VAL A 301 -0.49 12.47 -3.19
CA VAL A 301 -0.28 12.43 -1.74
C VAL A 301 0.31 13.75 -1.24
N ILE A 302 1.27 14.33 -1.96
CA ILE A 302 1.86 15.63 -1.61
C ILE A 302 0.80 16.73 -1.61
N ALA A 303 -0.04 16.79 -2.64
CA ALA A 303 -1.13 17.77 -2.72
C ALA A 303 -2.18 17.56 -1.61
N LYS A 304 -2.60 16.31 -1.35
CA LYS A 304 -3.51 15.99 -0.24
C LYS A 304 -2.93 16.41 1.12
N MET A 305 -1.63 16.19 1.32
CA MET A 305 -0.94 16.62 2.54
C MET A 305 -0.84 18.15 2.64
N ALA A 306 -0.61 18.86 1.53
CA ALA A 306 -0.63 20.32 1.50
C ALA A 306 -2.00 20.87 1.90
N MET A 307 -3.08 20.23 1.43
CA MET A 307 -4.45 20.68 1.61
C MET A 307 -5.08 20.28 2.94
N GLY A 308 -4.61 19.20 3.56
CA GLY A 308 -5.17 18.71 4.82
C GLY A 308 -5.13 19.71 5.98
N GLY A 309 -4.30 20.75 5.90
CA GLY A 309 -4.19 21.81 6.90
C GLY A 309 -4.82 23.15 6.51
N THR A 310 -5.35 23.32 5.29
CA THR A 310 -5.81 24.63 4.78
C THR A 310 -7.32 24.84 4.87
N GLY A 311 -8.10 23.79 5.15
CA GLY A 311 -9.58 23.85 5.19
C GLY A 311 -10.26 23.80 3.82
N ALA A 312 -9.49 23.79 2.73
CA ALA A 312 -10.00 23.66 1.37
C ALA A 312 -10.22 22.18 0.98
N GLN A 313 -11.25 21.92 0.19
CA GLN A 313 -11.64 20.57 -0.26
C GLN A 313 -10.88 20.23 -1.54
N LEU A 314 -10.06 19.18 -1.51
CA LEU A 314 -9.29 18.72 -2.67
C LEU A 314 -9.88 17.43 -3.25
N ASP A 315 -10.40 17.52 -4.47
CA ASP A 315 -10.67 16.35 -5.31
C ASP A 315 -9.51 16.15 -6.29
N VAL A 316 -9.16 14.89 -6.55
CA VAL A 316 -8.06 14.51 -7.45
C VAL A 316 -8.62 13.67 -8.58
N ALA A 317 -8.35 14.08 -9.81
CA ALA A 317 -8.68 13.33 -11.02
C ALA A 317 -7.39 12.66 -11.58
N PRO A 318 -7.14 11.37 -11.27
CA PRO A 318 -5.96 10.64 -11.74
C PRO A 318 -6.05 10.19 -13.20
N GLN A 319 -7.26 10.09 -13.75
CA GLN A 319 -7.51 9.59 -15.10
C GLN A 319 -8.58 10.46 -15.80
N PRO A 320 -8.52 10.58 -17.15
CA PRO A 320 -9.48 11.36 -17.92
C PRO A 320 -10.95 10.97 -17.72
N GLU A 321 -11.25 9.70 -17.47
CA GLU A 321 -12.62 9.22 -17.27
C GLU A 321 -13.23 9.70 -15.94
N GLN A 322 -12.41 9.76 -14.89
CA GLN A 322 -12.85 10.25 -13.56
C GLN A 322 -13.06 11.76 -13.57
N LEU A 323 -12.33 12.48 -14.43
CA LEU A 323 -12.46 13.91 -14.61
C LEU A 323 -13.87 14.30 -15.08
N GLU A 324 -14.42 13.62 -16.09
CA GLU A 324 -15.75 13.94 -16.64
C GLU A 324 -16.88 13.68 -15.63
N GLY A 325 -16.76 12.63 -14.81
CA GLY A 325 -17.69 12.35 -13.70
C GLY A 325 -17.65 13.45 -12.63
N LEU A 326 -16.45 13.79 -12.14
CA LEU A 326 -16.25 14.84 -11.13
C LEU A 326 -16.76 16.21 -11.59
N LEU A 327 -16.54 16.57 -12.86
CA LEU A 327 -16.99 17.84 -13.44
C LEU A 327 -18.51 17.91 -13.68
N SER A 328 -19.19 16.76 -13.70
CA SER A 328 -20.65 16.69 -13.88
C SER A 328 -21.39 16.69 -12.54
N GLU A 329 -20.76 16.20 -11.47
CA GLU A 329 -21.35 16.13 -10.12
C GLU A 329 -21.10 17.37 -9.27
N LYS A 330 -19.96 18.05 -9.48
CA LYS A 330 -19.49 19.13 -8.59
C LYS A 330 -19.04 20.34 -9.38
N ASN A 331 -19.16 21.51 -8.75
CA ASN A 331 -18.51 22.76 -9.18
C ASN A 331 -17.23 22.97 -8.39
N TYR A 332 -16.23 23.54 -9.05
CA TYR A 332 -14.92 23.83 -8.47
C TYR A 332 -14.58 25.30 -8.61
N ASP A 333 -13.97 25.88 -7.59
CA ASP A 333 -13.51 27.27 -7.58
C ASP A 333 -12.14 27.39 -8.26
N ILE A 334 -11.29 26.38 -8.08
CA ILE A 334 -9.92 26.35 -8.63
C ILE A 334 -9.68 24.99 -9.30
N VAL A 335 -9.15 25.02 -10.52
CA VAL A 335 -8.80 23.81 -11.27
C VAL A 335 -7.33 23.85 -11.68
N PHE A 336 -6.56 22.90 -11.14
CA PHE A 336 -5.17 22.67 -11.51
C PHE A 336 -5.09 21.72 -12.70
N LEU A 337 -4.51 22.21 -13.79
CA LEU A 337 -4.29 21.53 -15.05
C LEU A 337 -2.82 21.21 -15.24
N LYS A 338 -2.56 20.15 -16.00
CA LYS A 338 -1.22 19.77 -16.44
C LYS A 338 -1.18 19.46 -17.92
N LYS A 339 0.04 19.24 -18.42
CA LYS A 339 0.32 18.89 -19.81
C LYS A 339 -0.46 17.65 -20.29
N GLU A 340 -0.66 16.67 -19.41
CA GLU A 340 -1.31 15.39 -19.73
C GLU A 340 -2.82 15.52 -19.99
N VAL A 341 -3.45 16.64 -19.61
CA VAL A 341 -4.89 16.87 -19.75
C VAL A 341 -5.22 18.06 -20.65
N LEU A 342 -4.25 18.54 -21.44
CA LEU A 342 -4.41 19.71 -22.31
C LEU A 342 -5.46 19.50 -23.41
N ASP A 343 -5.55 18.28 -23.96
CA ASP A 343 -6.54 17.90 -24.97
C ASP A 343 -7.98 18.02 -24.47
N LYS A 344 -8.19 17.95 -23.15
CA LYS A 344 -9.49 18.12 -22.48
C LYS A 344 -9.70 19.53 -21.93
N ALA A 345 -8.73 20.44 -21.99
CA ALA A 345 -8.83 21.76 -21.37
C ALA A 345 -10.07 22.56 -21.84
N GLU A 346 -10.43 22.48 -23.12
CA GLU A 346 -11.63 23.13 -23.67
C GLU A 346 -12.92 22.58 -23.06
N LEU A 347 -13.01 21.25 -22.85
CA LEU A 347 -14.14 20.60 -22.21
C LEU A 347 -14.27 21.06 -20.75
N ILE A 348 -13.16 21.08 -20.01
CA ILE A 348 -13.13 21.50 -18.60
C ILE A 348 -13.57 22.95 -18.49
N TYR A 349 -13.05 23.83 -19.35
CA TYR A 349 -13.42 25.25 -19.38
C TYR A 349 -14.92 25.46 -19.65
N ARG A 350 -15.49 24.72 -20.62
CA ARG A 350 -16.93 24.79 -20.91
C ARG A 350 -17.81 24.32 -19.75
N LYS A 351 -17.35 23.33 -18.98
CA LYS A 351 -18.08 22.79 -17.82
C LYS A 351 -17.94 23.65 -16.57
N GLN A 352 -16.80 24.33 -16.40
CA GLN A 352 -16.47 25.14 -15.21
C GLN A 352 -16.01 26.54 -15.60
N PRO A 353 -16.84 27.36 -16.29
CA PRO A 353 -16.40 28.66 -16.82
C PRO A 353 -16.09 29.70 -15.74
N GLN A 354 -16.58 29.49 -14.50
CA GLN A 354 -16.35 30.37 -13.37
C GLN A 354 -15.08 30.01 -12.56
N ALA A 355 -14.48 28.85 -12.83
CA ALA A 355 -13.32 28.38 -12.09
C ALA A 355 -12.06 29.19 -12.47
N LYS A 356 -11.18 29.40 -11.50
CA LYS A 356 -9.84 29.92 -11.73
C LYS A 356 -8.92 28.76 -12.14
N PHE A 357 -8.40 28.82 -13.36
CA PHE A 357 -7.54 27.77 -13.90
C PHE A 357 -6.07 28.04 -13.59
N VAL A 358 -5.36 26.97 -13.21
CA VAL A 358 -3.93 27.01 -12.90
C VAL A 358 -3.22 25.91 -13.69
N PHE A 359 -2.30 26.29 -14.57
CA PHE A 359 -1.40 25.35 -15.23
C PHE A 359 -0.18 25.08 -14.35
N VAL A 360 0.04 23.81 -14.02
CA VAL A 360 1.17 23.34 -13.22
C VAL A 360 2.20 22.69 -14.11
N THR A 361 3.44 23.14 -13.99
CA THR A 361 4.57 22.54 -14.71
C THR A 361 5.73 22.22 -13.76
N SER A 362 6.45 21.14 -14.03
CA SER A 362 7.77 20.85 -13.46
C SER A 362 8.89 21.00 -14.49
N GLU A 363 8.53 21.35 -15.74
CA GLU A 363 9.47 21.57 -16.83
C GLU A 363 10.04 23.00 -16.77
N SER A 364 11.18 23.24 -17.43
CA SER A 364 11.72 24.60 -17.58
C SER A 364 10.74 25.51 -18.33
N VAL A 365 10.85 26.83 -18.14
CA VAL A 365 10.01 27.83 -18.83
C VAL A 365 9.95 27.58 -20.34
N LYS A 366 11.12 27.32 -20.96
CA LYS A 366 11.23 27.02 -22.39
C LYS A 366 10.40 25.81 -22.84
N GLN A 367 10.34 24.77 -22.01
CA GLN A 367 9.62 23.53 -22.31
C GLN A 367 8.11 23.65 -22.06
N ALA A 368 7.71 24.49 -21.11
CA ALA A 368 6.30 24.71 -20.76
C ALA A 368 5.55 25.62 -21.76
N LEU A 369 6.24 26.56 -22.41
CA LEU A 369 5.63 27.56 -23.31
C LEU A 369 4.75 26.95 -24.44
N PRO A 370 5.18 25.90 -25.17
CA PRO A 370 4.34 25.28 -26.21
C PRO A 370 3.04 24.65 -25.68
N ALA A 371 3.05 24.17 -24.44
CA ALA A 371 1.86 23.60 -23.78
C ALA A 371 0.88 24.71 -23.38
N LEU A 372 1.38 25.82 -22.83
CA LEU A 372 0.58 26.98 -22.45
C LEU A 372 -0.18 27.57 -23.64
N LYS A 373 0.44 27.64 -24.82
CA LYS A 373 -0.18 28.18 -26.05
C LYS A 373 -1.29 27.32 -26.63
N GLN A 374 -1.40 26.05 -26.24
CA GLN A 374 -2.48 25.17 -26.69
C GLN A 374 -3.77 25.35 -25.88
N LEU A 375 -3.70 26.05 -24.74
CA LEU A 375 -4.87 26.29 -23.91
C LEU A 375 -5.80 27.32 -24.58
N PRO A 376 -7.13 27.10 -24.56
CA PRO A 376 -8.09 28.01 -25.17
C PRO A 376 -8.36 29.29 -24.34
N PHE A 377 -7.68 29.45 -23.21
CA PHE A 377 -7.78 30.57 -22.28
C PHE A 377 -6.42 30.82 -21.64
N MET A 378 -6.24 32.00 -21.03
CA MET A 378 -5.04 32.33 -20.26
C MET A 378 -5.15 31.75 -18.84
N PRO A 379 -4.37 30.72 -18.47
CA PRO A 379 -4.38 30.22 -17.10
C PRO A 379 -3.46 31.06 -16.20
N ASN A 380 -3.64 30.93 -14.89
CA ASN A 380 -2.53 31.19 -13.97
C ASN A 380 -1.47 30.10 -14.17
N VAL A 381 -0.19 30.38 -13.96
CA VAL A 381 0.90 29.43 -14.18
C VAL A 381 1.72 29.31 -12.93
N ILE A 382 2.04 28.08 -12.52
CA ILE A 382 2.99 27.82 -11.44
C ILE A 382 3.99 26.73 -11.78
N SER A 383 5.19 26.90 -11.26
CA SER A 383 6.25 25.90 -11.32
C SER A 383 6.30 25.07 -10.04
N THR A 384 6.57 23.77 -10.19
CA THR A 384 6.78 22.80 -9.11
C THR A 384 8.11 22.09 -9.32
N LYS A 385 8.69 21.53 -8.25
CA LYS A 385 9.98 20.82 -8.31
C LYS A 385 9.78 19.40 -7.80
N GLU A 386 10.13 18.39 -8.61
CA GLU A 386 9.91 16.98 -8.24
C GLU A 386 10.71 16.53 -7.02
N ASN A 387 11.93 17.07 -6.88
CA ASN A 387 12.86 16.74 -5.80
C ASN A 387 12.74 17.67 -4.59
N ASP A 388 11.97 18.76 -4.71
CA ASP A 388 11.72 19.70 -3.62
C ASP A 388 10.23 19.73 -3.26
N ARG A 389 9.91 18.86 -2.29
CA ARG A 389 8.56 18.74 -1.74
C ARG A 389 8.12 20.02 -1.03
N THR A 390 9.02 20.72 -0.35
CA THR A 390 8.69 21.91 0.42
C THR A 390 8.30 23.05 -0.51
N PHE A 391 9.08 23.28 -1.57
CA PHE A 391 8.78 24.26 -2.61
C PHE A 391 7.44 23.98 -3.30
N THR A 392 7.19 22.72 -3.66
CA THR A 392 5.94 22.32 -4.32
C THR A 392 4.71 22.54 -3.43
N ILE A 393 4.76 22.13 -2.16
CA ILE A 393 3.67 22.35 -1.20
C ILE A 393 3.41 23.84 -1.01
N LYS A 394 4.48 24.63 -0.78
CA LYS A 394 4.38 26.07 -0.56
C LYS A 394 3.71 26.76 -1.74
N ASN A 395 4.14 26.48 -2.97
CA ASN A 395 3.58 27.11 -4.16
C ASN A 395 2.11 26.76 -4.40
N ILE A 396 1.69 25.51 -4.16
CA ILE A 396 0.29 25.10 -4.27
C ILE A 396 -0.56 25.88 -3.25
N ILE A 397 -0.12 25.94 -1.99
CA ILE A 397 -0.85 26.66 -0.93
C ILE A 397 -0.92 28.16 -1.22
N THR A 398 0.20 28.80 -1.57
CA THR A 398 0.24 30.23 -1.93
C THR A 398 -0.68 30.52 -3.10
N THR A 399 -0.76 29.63 -4.09
CA THR A 399 -1.66 29.80 -5.25
C THR A 399 -3.12 29.76 -4.84
N ILE A 400 -3.50 28.79 -4.02
CA ILE A 400 -4.88 28.65 -3.55
C ILE A 400 -5.27 29.88 -2.75
N VAL A 401 -4.42 30.29 -1.80
CA VAL A 401 -4.59 31.53 -1.03
C VAL A 401 -4.83 32.73 -1.93
N LYS A 402 -3.96 32.95 -2.93
CA LYS A 402 -4.06 34.09 -3.86
C LYS A 402 -5.38 34.11 -4.62
N LEU A 403 -5.78 32.94 -5.14
CA LEU A 403 -6.96 32.83 -6.01
C LEU A 403 -8.27 32.82 -5.21
N SER A 404 -8.27 32.23 -4.02
CA SER A 404 -9.45 32.20 -3.16
C SER A 404 -9.73 33.57 -2.53
N SER A 405 -8.69 34.30 -2.12
CA SER A 405 -8.83 35.65 -1.57
C SER A 405 -8.99 36.73 -2.64
N GLN A 406 -8.85 36.39 -3.92
CA GLN A 406 -8.79 37.33 -5.05
C GLN A 406 -7.75 38.43 -4.87
N ASP A 407 -6.68 38.13 -4.12
CA ASP A 407 -5.58 39.05 -3.86
C ASP A 407 -4.26 38.35 -4.22
N ILE A 408 -3.84 38.57 -5.46
CA ILE A 408 -2.64 37.95 -6.01
C ILE A 408 -1.34 38.69 -5.62
N PHE A 409 -1.44 39.91 -5.11
CA PHE A 409 -0.31 40.84 -4.91
C PHE A 409 0.41 40.62 -3.59
N GLY A 410 1.65 41.07 -3.46
CA GLY A 410 2.40 41.05 -2.22
C GLY A 410 3.44 39.94 -2.14
N LEU A 411 4.71 40.34 -2.02
CA LEU A 411 5.84 39.43 -1.89
C LEU A 411 5.80 38.61 -0.59
N GLU A 412 5.18 39.12 0.46
CA GLU A 412 5.09 38.47 1.77
C GLU A 412 4.37 37.11 1.70
N LYS A 413 3.51 36.90 0.70
CA LYS A 413 2.83 35.61 0.45
C LYS A 413 3.79 34.48 0.08
N TYR A 414 5.03 34.80 -0.28
CA TYR A 414 6.11 33.86 -0.59
C TYR A 414 7.14 33.73 0.53
N LEU A 415 7.03 34.52 1.59
CA LEU A 415 7.96 34.52 2.72
C LEU A 415 7.31 33.89 3.94
N THR A 416 8.13 33.63 4.95
CA THR A 416 7.66 33.16 6.25
C THR A 416 6.86 34.25 6.95
N TRP A 417 5.83 33.85 7.70
CA TRP A 417 5.02 34.78 8.46
C TRP A 417 5.86 35.59 9.46
N GLY A 418 5.53 36.88 9.58
CA GLY A 418 6.22 37.81 10.50
C GLY A 418 7.50 38.44 9.93
N VAL A 419 7.78 38.27 8.64
CA VAL A 419 8.88 38.98 7.98
C VAL A 419 8.61 40.48 7.92
N ASP A 420 9.62 41.29 8.20
CA ASP A 420 9.55 42.75 8.03
C ASP A 420 9.72 43.10 6.55
N VAL A 421 8.72 43.74 5.96
CA VAL A 421 8.74 44.14 4.55
C VAL A 421 8.98 45.63 4.46
N HIS A 422 10.11 46.00 3.87
CA HIS A 422 10.44 47.39 3.61
C HIS A 422 9.82 47.85 2.30
N GLU A 423 9.36 49.10 2.26
CA GLU A 423 8.74 49.73 1.09
C GLU A 423 9.38 51.10 0.82
N LEU A 424 9.67 51.36 -0.45
CA LEU A 424 10.24 52.62 -0.95
C LEU A 424 9.44 53.09 -2.18
N PRO A 425 9.06 54.38 -2.26
CA PRO A 425 8.36 54.91 -3.42
C PRO A 425 9.31 55.10 -4.61
N ILE A 426 8.82 54.83 -5.83
CA ILE A 426 9.55 55.10 -7.06
C ILE A 426 9.06 56.42 -7.62
N THR A 427 9.88 57.47 -7.51
CA THR A 427 9.44 58.83 -7.89
C THR A 427 10.18 59.39 -9.10
N ARG A 428 11.47 59.08 -9.25
CA ARG A 428 12.30 59.65 -10.31
C ARG A 428 13.32 58.65 -10.84
N SER A 429 13.76 58.85 -12.08
CA SER A 429 14.72 57.96 -12.73
C SER A 429 16.16 58.11 -12.26
N ASP A 430 16.53 59.24 -11.66
CA ASP A 430 17.87 59.49 -11.11
C ASP A 430 18.09 58.83 -9.74
N GLU A 431 17.01 58.50 -9.02
CA GLU A 431 17.03 57.81 -7.72
C GLU A 431 17.25 56.28 -7.84
N ARG A 432 17.23 55.72 -9.05
CA ARG A 432 17.34 54.25 -9.26
C ARG A 432 18.58 53.65 -8.61
N MET A 433 19.73 54.31 -8.78
CA MET A 433 21.00 53.83 -8.23
C MET A 433 20.99 53.87 -6.70
N ASP A 434 20.37 54.90 -6.12
CA ASP A 434 20.25 55.04 -4.67
C ASP A 434 19.29 54.01 -4.08
N LEU A 435 18.14 53.77 -4.73
CA LEU A 435 17.20 52.71 -4.36
C LEU A 435 17.87 51.32 -4.41
N ASN A 436 18.60 51.01 -5.49
CA ASN A 436 19.32 49.74 -5.63
C ASN A 436 20.39 49.60 -4.52
N ASN A 437 21.19 50.64 -4.28
CA ASN A 437 22.20 50.64 -3.23
C ASN A 437 21.59 50.45 -1.82
N GLN A 438 20.46 51.10 -1.53
CA GLN A 438 19.77 50.95 -0.25
C GLN A 438 19.33 49.50 0.00
N VAL A 439 18.73 48.86 -1.01
CA VAL A 439 18.33 47.45 -0.94
C VAL A 439 19.56 46.54 -0.78
N MET A 440 20.64 46.79 -1.53
CA MET A 440 21.87 45.99 -1.44
C MET A 440 22.58 46.13 -0.10
N GLU A 441 22.57 47.31 0.52
CA GLU A 441 23.16 47.56 1.84
C GLU A 441 22.31 46.90 2.94
N TYR A 442 20.97 46.94 2.82
CA TYR A 442 20.10 46.15 3.68
C TYR A 442 20.45 44.66 3.61
N PHE A 443 20.50 44.06 2.40
CA PHE A 443 20.82 42.63 2.26
C PHE A 443 22.22 42.28 2.75
N LYS A 444 23.18 43.20 2.62
CA LYS A 444 24.51 43.05 3.19
C LYS A 444 24.46 43.05 4.72
N SER A 445 23.67 43.93 5.33
CA SER A 445 23.52 44.03 6.79
C SER A 445 22.92 42.78 7.43
N VAL A 446 22.01 42.08 6.73
CA VAL A 446 21.44 40.79 7.17
C VAL A 446 22.31 39.58 6.78
N GLY A 447 23.50 39.81 6.23
CA GLY A 447 24.52 38.77 5.99
C GLY A 447 24.45 38.06 4.64
N MET A 448 23.81 38.65 3.61
CA MET A 448 23.67 38.00 2.30
C MET A 448 24.98 37.94 1.51
N ARG A 449 25.22 36.79 0.86
CA ARG A 449 26.38 36.52 0.00
C ARG A 449 26.44 37.49 -1.18
N SER A 450 27.64 37.90 -1.56
CA SER A 450 27.87 38.83 -2.68
C SER A 450 27.33 38.33 -4.01
N SER A 451 27.37 37.02 -4.27
CA SER A 451 26.84 36.42 -5.50
C SER A 451 25.33 36.62 -5.65
N ILE A 452 24.58 36.38 -4.57
CA ILE A 452 23.11 36.52 -4.55
C ILE A 452 22.73 38.01 -4.64
N ARG A 453 23.44 38.87 -3.90
CA ARG A 453 23.26 40.34 -4.00
C ARG A 453 23.54 40.86 -5.41
N GLY A 454 24.59 40.37 -6.06
CA GLY A 454 24.93 40.73 -7.44
C GLY A 454 23.82 40.36 -8.43
N ALA A 455 23.31 39.13 -8.35
CA ALA A 455 22.18 38.70 -9.18
C ALA A 455 20.93 39.56 -8.92
N CYS A 456 20.60 39.81 -7.65
CA CYS A 456 19.46 40.65 -7.28
C CYS A 456 19.61 42.11 -7.74
N SER A 457 20.81 42.68 -7.72
CA SER A 457 21.06 44.05 -8.19
C SER A 457 20.78 44.19 -9.70
N ILE A 458 21.16 43.18 -10.50
CA ILE A 458 20.84 43.13 -11.94
C ILE A 458 19.33 43.06 -12.15
N VAL A 459 18.65 42.18 -11.42
CA VAL A 459 17.19 42.01 -11.52
C VAL A 459 16.46 43.28 -11.13
N LEU A 460 16.85 43.89 -10.00
CA LEU A 460 16.23 45.11 -9.50
C LEU A 460 16.39 46.29 -10.48
N GLU A 461 17.55 46.43 -11.12
CA GLU A 461 17.78 47.48 -12.11
C GLU A 461 16.82 47.35 -13.31
N GLU A 462 16.63 46.13 -13.83
CA GLU A 462 15.70 45.87 -14.93
C GLU A 462 14.23 46.10 -14.51
N LEU A 463 13.87 45.73 -13.27
CA LEU A 463 12.53 45.98 -12.73
C LEU A 463 12.22 47.48 -12.59
N LEU A 464 13.16 48.25 -12.04
CA LEU A 464 13.03 49.71 -11.91
C LEU A 464 12.94 50.39 -13.29
N MET A 465 13.75 49.94 -14.25
CA MET A 465 13.70 50.41 -15.63
C MET A 465 12.30 50.20 -16.24
N ASN A 466 11.72 49.01 -16.07
CA ASN A 466 10.40 48.71 -16.61
C ASN A 466 9.31 49.60 -15.99
N ALA A 467 9.34 49.79 -14.67
CA ALA A 467 8.35 50.60 -13.96
C ALA A 467 8.42 52.10 -14.32
N ILE A 468 9.61 52.63 -14.60
CA ILE A 468 9.81 54.06 -14.88
C ILE A 468 9.62 54.39 -16.37
N TYR A 469 10.09 53.54 -17.28
CA TYR A 469 10.11 53.86 -18.71
C TYR A 469 9.04 53.13 -19.53
N ASP A 470 8.84 51.83 -19.27
CA ASP A 470 7.97 50.97 -20.08
C ASP A 470 6.51 50.96 -19.66
N ALA A 471 6.24 51.05 -18.35
CA ALA A 471 4.90 50.99 -17.79
C ALA A 471 4.07 52.28 -18.04
N PRO A 472 4.62 53.51 -17.87
CA PRO A 472 3.81 54.72 -17.97
C PRO A 472 3.23 54.99 -19.36
N VAL A 473 1.93 55.31 -19.39
CA VAL A 473 1.18 55.62 -20.61
C VAL A 473 0.43 56.95 -20.50
N ASP A 474 0.18 57.59 -21.64
CA ASP A 474 -0.70 58.75 -21.73
C ASP A 474 -2.18 58.35 -21.63
N GLU A 475 -3.08 59.35 -21.61
CA GLU A 475 -4.54 59.14 -21.57
C GLU A 475 -5.09 58.39 -22.80
N GLN A 476 -4.29 58.25 -23.86
CA GLN A 476 -4.62 57.48 -25.06
C GLN A 476 -3.97 56.09 -25.07
N GLY A 477 -3.33 55.67 -23.97
CA GLY A 477 -2.68 54.36 -23.82
C GLY A 477 -1.34 54.22 -24.54
N ARG A 478 -0.74 55.31 -25.02
CA ARG A 478 0.57 55.29 -25.68
C ARG A 478 1.67 55.47 -24.65
N SER A 479 2.81 54.81 -24.85
CA SER A 479 3.94 54.89 -23.91
C SER A 479 4.48 56.32 -23.79
N LYS A 480 4.52 56.84 -22.57
CA LYS A 480 4.92 58.23 -22.27
C LYS A 480 6.43 58.44 -22.39
N TYR A 481 7.23 57.51 -21.88
CA TYR A 481 8.67 57.69 -21.69
C TYR A 481 9.56 56.73 -22.50
N ASN A 482 8.97 55.73 -23.17
CA ASN A 482 9.72 54.71 -23.92
C ASN A 482 10.63 55.24 -25.04
N ALA A 483 10.29 56.39 -25.63
CA ALA A 483 11.05 57.00 -26.71
C ALA A 483 12.10 58.01 -26.23
N LEU A 484 12.13 58.32 -24.92
CA LEU A 484 13.09 59.27 -24.36
C LEU A 484 14.48 58.62 -24.23
N ASP A 485 15.52 59.42 -24.43
CA ASP A 485 16.88 59.02 -24.08
C ASP A 485 16.95 58.75 -22.56
N ARG A 486 17.53 57.61 -22.18
CA ARG A 486 17.70 57.16 -20.79
C ARG A 486 18.55 58.12 -19.95
N LYS A 487 19.26 59.05 -20.57
CA LYS A 487 20.00 60.13 -19.89
C LYS A 487 19.10 61.26 -19.37
N ASN A 488 17.89 61.40 -19.91
CA ASN A 488 16.95 62.41 -19.44
C ASN A 488 16.27 61.92 -18.17
N VAL A 489 16.27 62.76 -17.14
CA VAL A 489 15.61 62.45 -15.87
C VAL A 489 14.10 62.48 -16.05
N VAL A 490 13.46 61.34 -15.78
CA VAL A 490 12.00 61.19 -15.74
C VAL A 490 11.55 61.40 -14.31
N VAL A 491 10.58 62.30 -14.12
CA VAL A 491 9.91 62.54 -12.84
C VAL A 491 8.47 62.07 -12.98
N LEU A 492 8.08 61.11 -12.15
CA LEU A 492 6.76 60.48 -12.20
C LEU A 492 5.73 61.32 -11.44
N GLU A 493 4.58 61.55 -12.07
CA GLU A 493 3.40 62.14 -11.42
C GLU A 493 2.91 61.21 -10.29
N GLU A 494 2.17 61.73 -9.32
CA GLU A 494 1.73 60.95 -8.14
C GLU A 494 0.99 59.65 -8.52
N LYS A 495 0.15 59.70 -9.56
CA LYS A 495 -0.58 58.54 -10.11
C LYS A 495 0.29 57.54 -10.89
N GLU A 496 1.52 57.91 -11.23
CA GLU A 496 2.47 57.11 -12.01
C GLU A 496 3.52 56.44 -11.13
N ARG A 497 3.58 56.81 -9.85
CA ARG A 497 4.57 56.31 -8.90
C ARG A 497 4.33 54.84 -8.60
N GLY A 498 5.36 54.05 -8.87
CA GLY A 498 5.44 52.66 -8.44
C GLY A 498 5.92 52.50 -7.01
N ARG A 499 5.98 51.25 -6.55
CA ARG A 499 6.52 50.88 -5.23
C ARG A 499 7.59 49.82 -5.39
N LEU A 500 8.70 49.99 -4.68
CA LEU A 500 9.74 49.00 -4.50
C LEU A 500 9.58 48.39 -3.11
N ARG A 501 9.42 47.07 -3.03
CA ARG A 501 9.33 46.33 -1.77
C ARG A 501 10.42 45.28 -1.68
N TYR A 502 10.97 45.04 -0.51
CA TYR A 502 12.02 44.03 -0.31
C TYR A 502 12.01 43.47 1.12
N ALA A 503 12.42 42.21 1.25
CA ALA A 503 12.43 41.50 2.52
C ALA A 503 13.34 40.26 2.46
N CYS A 504 13.74 39.75 3.63
CA CYS A 504 14.45 38.49 3.77
C CYS A 504 13.97 37.74 5.02
N ASP A 505 13.64 36.45 4.89
CA ASP A 505 13.19 35.60 6.00
C ASP A 505 14.26 34.58 6.46
N GLY A 506 15.49 34.74 5.99
CA GLY A 506 16.62 33.83 6.26
C GLY A 506 16.67 32.58 5.39
N VAL A 507 15.58 32.25 4.69
CA VAL A 507 15.52 31.15 3.70
C VAL A 507 15.49 31.72 2.28
N LEU A 508 14.70 32.77 2.09
CA LEU A 508 14.49 33.49 0.85
C LEU A 508 14.81 34.97 1.03
N MET A 509 15.35 35.55 -0.04
CA MET A 509 15.45 36.98 -0.26
C MET A 509 14.45 37.34 -1.37
N ALA A 510 13.73 38.44 -1.20
CA ALA A 510 12.72 38.87 -2.16
C ALA A 510 12.86 40.36 -2.46
N VAL A 511 12.74 40.71 -3.73
CA VAL A 511 12.49 42.09 -4.18
C VAL A 511 11.26 42.10 -5.08
N SER A 512 10.50 43.19 -5.01
CA SER A 512 9.33 43.38 -5.84
C SER A 512 9.23 44.82 -6.30
N VAL A 513 8.81 45.01 -7.54
CA VAL A 513 8.47 46.32 -8.09
C VAL A 513 7.04 46.27 -8.59
N GLU A 514 6.24 47.23 -8.12
CA GLU A 514 4.86 47.44 -8.52
C GLU A 514 4.73 48.74 -9.34
N ASP A 515 3.98 48.68 -10.45
CA ASP A 515 3.52 49.84 -11.21
C ASP A 515 1.99 49.99 -11.18
N PRO A 516 1.44 51.22 -11.26
CA PRO A 516 0.00 51.48 -11.20
C PRO A 516 -0.70 51.44 -12.57
N PHE A 517 -0.16 50.72 -13.56
CA PHE A 517 -0.71 50.71 -14.92
C PHE A 517 -1.29 49.35 -15.33
N GLY A 518 -0.68 48.24 -14.90
CA GLY A 518 -1.23 46.92 -15.22
C GLY A 518 -1.16 46.58 -16.71
N ARG A 519 -0.08 46.98 -17.39
CA ARG A 519 0.05 46.88 -18.85
C ARG A 519 0.48 45.50 -19.32
N LEU A 520 1.23 44.76 -18.51
CA LEU A 520 1.68 43.43 -18.90
C LEU A 520 0.50 42.48 -19.01
N ASP A 521 0.47 41.65 -20.06
CA ASP A 521 -0.45 40.52 -20.15
C ASP A 521 0.36 39.22 -20.33
N GLY A 522 -0.30 38.09 -20.02
CA GLY A 522 0.34 36.78 -20.07
C GLY A 522 0.82 36.40 -21.47
N GLU A 523 0.08 36.78 -22.51
CA GLU A 523 0.40 36.44 -23.91
C GLU A 523 1.68 37.14 -24.37
N THR A 524 1.81 38.43 -24.04
CA THR A 524 2.97 39.27 -24.29
C THR A 524 4.19 38.73 -23.56
N ILE A 525 4.05 38.37 -22.28
CA ILE A 525 5.12 37.75 -21.48
C ILE A 525 5.58 36.44 -22.12
N PHE A 526 4.66 35.54 -22.46
CA PHE A 526 4.98 34.23 -23.03
C PHE A 526 5.61 34.34 -24.41
N ASN A 527 5.07 35.18 -25.28
CA ASN A 527 5.63 35.45 -26.61
C ASN A 527 7.05 36.04 -26.52
N TYR A 528 7.28 36.95 -25.57
CA TYR A 528 8.59 37.53 -25.35
C TYR A 528 9.61 36.49 -24.85
N LEU A 529 9.25 35.70 -23.84
CA LEU A 529 10.12 34.64 -23.30
C LEU A 529 10.46 33.61 -24.38
N GLU A 530 9.49 33.19 -25.19
CA GLU A 530 9.73 32.27 -26.31
C GLU A 530 10.72 32.87 -27.33
N SER A 531 10.54 34.15 -27.69
CA SER A 531 11.45 34.83 -28.62
C SER A 531 12.90 34.85 -28.10
N CYS A 532 13.07 34.98 -26.78
CA CYS A 532 14.37 34.94 -26.13
C CYS A 532 14.99 33.53 -26.17
N TYR A 533 14.22 32.50 -25.81
CA TYR A 533 14.71 31.11 -25.76
C TYR A 533 14.94 30.44 -27.13
N THR A 534 14.32 30.99 -28.19
CA THR A 534 14.49 30.55 -29.58
C THR A 534 15.61 31.29 -30.32
N GLY A 535 16.30 32.22 -29.64
CA GLY A 535 17.42 32.98 -30.24
C GLY A 535 16.98 34.07 -31.22
N ARG A 536 15.69 34.43 -31.23
CA ARG A 536 15.13 35.53 -32.05
C ARG A 536 15.05 36.86 -31.30
N ALA A 537 15.56 36.93 -30.07
CA ALA A 537 15.61 38.14 -29.26
C ALA A 537 16.29 39.28 -30.05
N GLY A 538 15.57 40.38 -30.22
CA GLY A 538 16.05 41.59 -30.90
C GLY A 538 15.28 41.97 -32.17
N SER A 539 14.56 41.05 -32.82
CA SER A 539 13.78 41.41 -34.04
C SER A 539 12.47 42.15 -33.75
N LEU A 540 11.88 41.96 -32.55
CA LEU A 540 10.60 42.58 -32.16
C LEU A 540 10.74 43.99 -31.57
N ASN A 541 11.94 44.42 -31.16
CA ASN A 541 12.16 45.68 -30.43
C ASN A 541 13.33 46.52 -30.98
N ALA A 542 13.62 46.44 -32.29
CA ALA A 542 14.72 47.20 -32.91
C ALA A 542 14.60 48.74 -32.73
N ASN A 543 13.40 49.27 -32.44
CA ASN A 543 13.14 50.70 -32.23
C ASN A 543 13.09 51.14 -30.76
N LYS A 544 13.19 50.22 -29.78
CA LYS A 544 13.28 50.56 -28.35
C LYS A 544 14.75 50.48 -27.95
N GLY A 545 15.38 51.59 -27.57
CA GLY A 545 16.84 51.73 -27.36
C GLY A 545 17.48 50.90 -26.23
N GLY A 546 17.19 49.59 -26.14
CA GLY A 546 17.81 48.60 -25.27
C GLY A 546 17.82 47.22 -25.93
N ALA A 547 18.66 46.30 -25.45
CA ALA A 547 18.88 44.99 -26.08
C ALA A 547 17.63 44.07 -26.15
N GLY A 548 16.50 44.47 -25.56
CA GLY A 548 15.27 43.68 -25.58
C GLY A 548 15.40 42.34 -24.88
N ARG A 549 16.16 42.27 -23.78
CA ARG A 549 16.39 41.04 -22.98
C ARG A 549 16.07 41.20 -21.48
N GLY A 550 15.49 42.32 -21.04
CA GLY A 550 15.30 42.60 -19.60
C GLY A 550 14.46 41.54 -18.88
N LEU A 551 13.33 41.13 -19.46
CA LEU A 551 12.49 40.06 -18.89
C LEU A 551 13.22 38.72 -18.79
N HIS A 552 14.04 38.39 -19.79
CA HIS A 552 14.86 37.17 -19.77
C HIS A 552 15.97 37.26 -18.71
N GLN A 553 16.56 38.45 -18.50
CA GLN A 553 17.54 38.65 -17.42
C GLN A 553 16.90 38.53 -16.04
N ILE A 554 15.70 39.06 -15.85
CA ILE A 554 14.93 38.91 -14.61
C ILE A 554 14.74 37.42 -14.29
N VAL A 555 14.29 36.63 -15.26
CA VAL A 555 14.05 35.19 -15.10
C VAL A 555 15.35 34.42 -14.86
N GLU A 556 16.38 34.59 -15.69
CA GLU A 556 17.63 33.81 -15.58
C GLU A 556 18.47 34.12 -14.33
N ASN A 557 18.34 35.31 -13.76
CA ASN A 557 19.08 35.69 -12.56
C ASN A 557 18.31 35.45 -11.26
N SER A 558 17.06 34.96 -11.32
CA SER A 558 16.22 34.69 -10.15
C SER A 558 15.98 33.19 -9.98
N ASP A 559 15.68 32.75 -8.77
CA ASP A 559 15.34 31.35 -8.51
C ASP A 559 13.85 31.08 -8.80
N LEU A 560 13.01 32.07 -8.50
CA LEU A 560 11.61 32.13 -8.90
C LEU A 560 11.24 33.57 -9.24
N VAL A 561 10.58 33.78 -10.37
CA VAL A 561 9.95 35.05 -10.72
C VAL A 561 8.43 34.87 -10.74
N VAL A 562 7.73 35.85 -10.16
CA VAL A 562 6.28 35.89 -10.09
C VAL A 562 5.79 37.16 -10.75
N PHE A 563 4.88 37.03 -11.70
CA PHE A 563 4.17 38.14 -12.32
C PHE A 563 2.74 38.16 -11.80
N ASN A 564 2.35 39.22 -11.11
CA ASN A 564 1.00 39.47 -10.63
C ASN A 564 0.42 40.64 -11.45
N VAL A 565 -0.65 40.39 -12.20
CA VAL A 565 -1.24 41.39 -13.10
C VAL A 565 -2.72 41.57 -12.79
N ALA A 566 -3.12 42.81 -12.54
CA ALA A 566 -4.50 43.26 -12.65
C ALA A 566 -4.58 44.24 -13.82
N GLN A 567 -5.15 43.78 -14.94
CA GLN A 567 -5.11 44.48 -16.22
C GLN A 567 -5.68 45.91 -16.09
N GLY A 568 -4.89 46.91 -16.49
CA GLY A 568 -5.29 48.31 -16.42
C GLY A 568 -5.34 48.92 -15.01
N VAL A 569 -4.94 48.17 -13.98
CA VAL A 569 -4.94 48.62 -12.58
C VAL A 569 -3.53 48.65 -12.03
N ARG A 570 -2.81 47.53 -12.06
CA ARG A 570 -1.42 47.44 -11.58
C ARG A 570 -0.74 46.14 -12.00
N THR A 571 0.58 46.21 -12.07
CA THR A 571 1.44 45.03 -12.25
C THR A 571 2.47 45.00 -11.14
N GLU A 572 2.66 43.84 -10.52
CA GLU A 572 3.73 43.60 -9.55
C GLU A 572 4.58 42.43 -10.06
N VAL A 573 5.89 42.64 -10.09
CA VAL A 573 6.85 41.59 -10.41
C VAL A 573 7.67 41.31 -9.16
N ILE A 574 7.74 40.04 -8.74
CA ILE A 574 8.49 39.59 -7.57
C ILE A 574 9.61 38.68 -8.05
N ALA A 575 10.83 38.95 -7.60
CA ALA A 575 11.99 38.09 -7.80
C ALA A 575 12.44 37.51 -6.46
N LEU A 576 12.55 36.18 -6.40
CA LEU A 576 12.90 35.40 -5.22
C LEU A 576 14.23 34.71 -5.42
N PHE A 577 15.04 34.70 -4.36
CA PHE A 577 16.38 34.11 -4.32
C PHE A 577 16.54 33.23 -3.07
N GLU A 578 16.96 31.99 -3.25
CA GLU A 578 17.28 31.04 -2.19
C GLU A 578 18.62 31.42 -1.54
N VAL A 579 18.61 31.58 -0.21
CA VAL A 579 19.81 31.95 0.56
C VAL A 579 20.79 30.77 0.67
N ALA A 580 20.26 29.55 0.67
CA ALA A 580 21.05 28.32 0.73
C ALA A 580 21.70 28.01 -0.63
N PRO A 581 22.93 27.45 -0.65
CA PRO A 581 23.58 27.06 -1.89
C PRO A 581 22.81 25.92 -2.58
N LYS A 582 22.46 26.13 -3.86
CA LYS A 582 21.80 25.13 -4.70
C LYS A 582 22.69 23.92 -5.00
N LYS A 583 22.08 22.73 -5.06
CA LYS A 583 22.73 21.54 -5.65
C LYS A 583 22.70 21.65 -7.18
N ASP A 584 23.72 21.11 -7.86
CA ASP A 584 23.94 21.23 -9.31
C ASP A 584 22.76 20.81 -10.22
N GLN A 585 21.77 20.07 -9.69
CA GLN A 585 20.60 19.56 -10.43
C GLN A 585 19.41 20.54 -10.48
N GLU A 586 19.48 21.72 -9.85
CA GLU A 586 18.38 22.72 -9.79
C GLU A 586 18.71 24.04 -10.53
N LYS A 587 19.20 23.94 -11.76
CA LYS A 587 19.75 25.10 -12.49
C LYS A 587 18.77 25.93 -13.31
N PHE A 588 17.49 25.55 -13.41
CA PHE A 588 16.53 26.31 -14.22
C PHE A 588 15.65 27.20 -13.36
N PRO A 589 15.44 28.47 -13.75
CA PRO A 589 14.60 29.40 -13.01
C PRO A 589 13.13 28.96 -13.04
N SER A 590 12.45 29.11 -11.92
CA SER A 590 11.00 28.89 -11.83
C SER A 590 10.23 30.14 -12.24
N PHE A 591 9.03 29.94 -12.78
CA PHE A 591 8.21 31.03 -13.28
C PHE A 591 6.75 30.85 -12.86
N HIS A 592 6.18 31.89 -12.25
CA HIS A 592 4.76 31.97 -11.94
C HIS A 592 4.12 33.19 -12.61
N PHE A 593 2.87 33.04 -13.03
CA PHE A 593 2.05 34.12 -13.58
C PHE A 593 0.65 34.04 -12.97
N PHE A 594 0.14 35.18 -12.50
CA PHE A 594 -1.18 35.31 -11.94
C PHE A 594 -1.90 36.50 -12.56
N GLN A 595 -3.17 36.31 -12.88
CA GLN A 595 -4.05 37.34 -13.42
C GLN A 595 -5.34 37.41 -12.60
N ALA A 596 -5.66 38.61 -12.11
CA ALA A 596 -6.81 38.87 -11.25
C ALA A 596 -8.13 38.88 -12.05
#